data_AF-A0A1Y2LW71-F1
#
_entry.id   AF-A0A1Y2LW71-F1
#
_cell.length_a   1.000
_cell.length_b   1.000
_cell.length_c   1.000
_cell.angle_alpha   90.00
_cell.angle_beta   90.00
_cell.angle_gamma   90.00
#
_symmetry.space_group_name_H-M   'P 1'
#
loop_
_entity.id
_entity.type
_entity.pdbx_description
1 polymer ?
#
loop_
_entity_poly.entity_id
_entity_poly.type
_entity_poly.pdbx_seq_one_letter_code
_entity_poly.pdbx_strand_id
1 'polypeptide(L)'
;MGIFIARTDSSEPAAAGSLYLENLKLNNVDVAVAGPQSTYLNGTAGSTTITAWADELLEATVKYYTRSKPQYDSVPLSSILSVRDLGATGDGLTDDTTAFNATFTRAQIESKILFFDTGYYKITSTIRIPPGSRIVGEALASVILSSGAYFNSMANPMPVVQVGRPGEQDTLEWSDMLVSTQGQQQGAVLIEYNLNTPDSAPSGVWDVHTRIGGFAGLNLQTAQYDKTPDMVITLENLKQECIAAYMAMHVTKFATGLYMENNWLWTADDDLDDARNLNTQLTIYADRAVEHRTLYQHQFTSTHTIFTGQVQTETAYHQPNPDATIPFPANPALNDPVFAPNASSGSANGTASATSGWGLRTVRSHHVVGYGVGLYSFFDNYRTECSKAGSSAGCQERVLGMEGSWDVGLYNLNAVGVVSMATLDGVDSARSENNDGTFVDTVNLLRIGG
;
A
#
# COMPACT_ATOMS: atom_id res chain seq x y z
N MET A 1 -22.35 -15.74 5.07
CA MET A 1 -20.89 -15.88 5.24
C MET A 1 -20.45 -17.05 4.41
N GLY A 2 -19.57 -16.83 3.45
CA GLY A 2 -19.07 -17.88 2.56
C GLY A 2 -17.57 -17.69 2.37
N ILE A 3 -16.79 -18.69 2.78
CA ILE A 3 -15.40 -18.85 2.37
C ILE A 3 -15.45 -19.93 1.31
N PHE A 4 -15.30 -19.53 0.05
CA PHE A 4 -15.37 -20.46 -1.07
C PHE A 4 -13.97 -20.65 -1.63
N ILE A 5 -13.53 -21.90 -1.59
CA ILE A 5 -12.32 -22.35 -2.29
C ILE A 5 -12.81 -22.90 -3.62
N ALA A 6 -12.55 -22.19 -4.72
CA ALA A 6 -12.83 -22.72 -6.04
C ALA A 6 -11.64 -23.57 -6.49
N ARG A 7 -11.77 -24.88 -6.29
CA ARG A 7 -10.79 -25.88 -6.71
C ARG A 7 -11.48 -26.96 -7.52
N THR A 8 -10.71 -27.64 -8.37
CA THR A 8 -11.17 -28.91 -8.95
C THR A 8 -10.91 -30.04 -7.94
N ASP A 9 -11.67 -31.14 -8.01
CA ASP A 9 -11.48 -32.31 -7.15
C ASP A 9 -10.11 -32.99 -7.31
N SER A 10 -9.34 -32.59 -8.32
CA SER A 10 -8.04 -33.17 -8.68
C SER A 10 -6.89 -32.16 -8.70
N SER A 11 -7.11 -30.93 -8.21
CA SER A 11 -6.04 -29.93 -8.11
C SER A 11 -5.05 -30.33 -7.01
N GLU A 12 -3.77 -30.33 -7.35
CA GLU A 12 -2.67 -30.63 -6.41
C GLU A 12 -1.54 -29.60 -6.62
N PRO A 13 -1.22 -28.75 -5.62
CA PRO A 13 -1.92 -28.56 -4.34
C PRO A 13 -3.35 -28.06 -4.47
N ALA A 14 -4.15 -28.22 -3.40
CA ALA A 14 -5.61 -28.11 -3.48
C ALA A 14 -6.14 -26.72 -3.90
N ALA A 15 -5.39 -25.63 -3.67
CA ALA A 15 -5.78 -24.28 -4.10
C ALA A 15 -5.10 -23.82 -5.41
N ALA A 16 -4.24 -24.67 -6.01
CA ALA A 16 -3.50 -24.32 -7.22
C ALA A 16 -4.45 -24.05 -8.40
N GLY A 17 -4.14 -23.01 -9.19
CA GLY A 17 -4.93 -22.66 -10.37
C GLY A 17 -6.30 -22.02 -10.06
N SER A 18 -6.46 -21.45 -8.86
CA SER A 18 -7.66 -20.68 -8.48
C SER A 18 -8.00 -19.62 -9.53
N LEU A 19 -9.29 -19.55 -9.91
CA LEU A 19 -9.81 -18.63 -10.92
C LEU A 19 -11.17 -18.09 -10.45
N TYR A 20 -11.34 -16.78 -10.61
CA TYR A 20 -12.61 -16.08 -10.44
C TYR A 20 -12.89 -15.24 -11.68
N LEU A 21 -14.12 -15.29 -12.20
CA LEU A 21 -14.53 -14.49 -13.36
C LEU A 21 -15.80 -13.72 -13.00
N GLU A 22 -15.87 -12.46 -13.41
CA GLU A 22 -17.04 -11.61 -13.21
C GLU A 22 -17.22 -10.65 -14.38
N ASN A 23 -18.47 -10.38 -14.75
CA ASN A 23 -18.84 -9.44 -15.79
C ASN A 23 -18.12 -9.71 -17.14
N LEU A 24 -17.92 -10.98 -17.48
CA LEU A 24 -17.20 -11.38 -18.68
C LEU A 24 -18.16 -11.48 -19.87
N LYS A 25 -18.03 -10.56 -20.83
CA LYS A 25 -18.79 -10.58 -22.08
C LYS A 25 -18.13 -11.52 -23.08
N LEU A 26 -18.89 -12.48 -23.56
CA LEU A 26 -18.46 -13.43 -24.59
C LEU A 26 -19.22 -13.15 -25.89
N ASN A 27 -18.52 -13.21 -27.02
CA ASN A 27 -19.13 -13.14 -28.35
C ASN A 27 -18.43 -14.14 -29.27
N ASN A 28 -19.15 -15.16 -29.73
CA ASN A 28 -18.61 -16.26 -30.55
C ASN A 28 -17.40 -16.95 -29.89
N VAL A 29 -17.57 -17.34 -28.62
CA VAL A 29 -16.56 -18.06 -27.82
C VAL A 29 -17.17 -19.39 -27.42
N ASP A 30 -16.76 -20.51 -28.01
CA ASP A 30 -17.41 -21.81 -27.76
C ASP A 30 -17.17 -22.35 -26.33
N VAL A 31 -15.99 -22.11 -25.76
CA VAL A 31 -15.58 -22.58 -24.44
C VAL A 31 -15.05 -21.40 -23.63
N ALA A 32 -15.70 -21.07 -22.52
CA ALA A 32 -15.32 -19.96 -21.66
C ALA A 32 -14.20 -20.35 -20.68
N VAL A 33 -14.28 -21.55 -20.11
CA VAL A 33 -13.22 -22.13 -19.26
C VAL A 33 -13.00 -23.58 -19.66
N ALA A 34 -11.81 -23.88 -20.16
CA ALA A 34 -11.35 -25.23 -20.46
C ALA A 34 -10.59 -25.82 -19.26
N GLY A 35 -10.94 -27.04 -18.87
CA GLY A 35 -10.16 -27.87 -17.97
C GLY A 35 -9.24 -28.83 -18.73
N PRO A 36 -8.35 -29.57 -18.03
CA PRO A 36 -7.39 -30.48 -18.67
C PRO A 36 -8.04 -31.62 -19.48
N GLN A 37 -9.26 -32.02 -19.14
CA GLN A 37 -9.95 -33.19 -19.71
C GLN A 37 -11.40 -32.90 -20.14
N SER A 38 -11.92 -31.71 -19.85
CA SER A 38 -13.31 -31.33 -20.15
C SER A 38 -13.50 -29.82 -20.15
N THR A 39 -14.63 -29.36 -20.69
CA THR A 39 -15.07 -27.96 -20.52
C THR A 39 -15.63 -27.77 -19.11
N TYR A 40 -15.11 -26.79 -18.37
CA TYR A 40 -15.60 -26.42 -17.04
C TYR A 40 -16.69 -25.35 -17.10
N LEU A 41 -16.60 -24.44 -18.07
CA LEU A 41 -17.65 -23.46 -18.36
C LEU A 41 -17.83 -23.33 -19.87
N ASN A 42 -19.03 -23.66 -20.36
CA ASN A 42 -19.39 -23.46 -21.76
C ASN A 42 -19.43 -21.98 -22.09
N GLY A 43 -19.06 -21.63 -23.32
CA GLY A 43 -19.26 -20.29 -23.83
C GLY A 43 -20.56 -20.15 -24.61
N THR A 44 -20.55 -19.37 -25.69
CA THR A 44 -21.70 -19.10 -26.56
C THR A 44 -21.27 -18.92 -28.02
N ALA A 45 -22.07 -19.45 -28.94
CA ALA A 45 -21.96 -19.17 -30.37
C ALA A 45 -22.58 -17.82 -30.78
N GLY A 46 -23.14 -17.07 -29.82
CA GLY A 46 -23.66 -15.72 -30.00
C GLY A 46 -23.03 -14.77 -28.98
N SER A 47 -23.82 -13.87 -28.40
CA SER A 47 -23.37 -12.96 -27.33
C SER A 47 -24.01 -13.32 -25.99
N THR A 48 -23.22 -13.37 -24.93
CA THR A 48 -23.70 -13.53 -23.55
C THR A 48 -22.78 -12.80 -22.57
N THR A 49 -23.22 -12.63 -21.33
CA THR A 49 -22.37 -12.13 -20.24
C THR A 49 -22.39 -13.15 -19.11
N ILE A 50 -21.21 -13.62 -18.70
CA ILE A 50 -21.05 -14.35 -17.45
C ILE A 50 -21.07 -13.31 -16.34
N THR A 51 -22.13 -13.30 -15.53
CA THR A 51 -22.27 -12.35 -14.42
C THR A 51 -21.19 -12.60 -13.37
N ALA A 52 -21.08 -13.83 -12.88
CA ALA A 52 -20.00 -14.30 -12.03
C ALA A 52 -19.82 -15.82 -12.26
N TRP A 53 -18.61 -16.33 -12.06
CA TRP A 53 -18.28 -17.76 -12.05
C TRP A 53 -17.26 -18.02 -10.95
N ALA A 54 -17.44 -19.14 -10.24
CA ALA A 54 -16.86 -19.41 -8.91
C ALA A 54 -17.46 -18.54 -7.77
N ASP A 55 -18.70 -18.09 -7.95
CA ASP A 55 -19.55 -17.47 -6.92
C ASP A 55 -20.91 -18.20 -6.85
N GLU A 56 -21.41 -18.51 -5.66
CA GLU A 56 -22.76 -19.07 -5.44
C GLU A 56 -23.81 -17.97 -5.20
N LEU A 57 -23.38 -16.72 -5.00
CA LEU A 57 -24.22 -15.56 -4.70
C LEU A 57 -24.13 -14.57 -5.88
N LEU A 58 -25.06 -14.70 -6.84
CA LEU A 58 -25.11 -13.86 -8.03
C LEU A 58 -25.37 -12.39 -7.67
N GLU A 59 -24.36 -11.52 -7.80
CA GLU A 59 -24.53 -10.06 -7.71
C GLU A 59 -24.36 -9.35 -9.05
N ALA A 60 -24.95 -8.15 -9.10
CA ALA A 60 -25.16 -7.39 -10.32
C ALA A 60 -23.84 -6.90 -10.95
N THR A 61 -23.90 -6.78 -12.28
CA THR A 61 -22.84 -6.34 -13.17
C THR A 61 -22.34 -4.92 -12.85
N VAL A 62 -21.14 -4.78 -12.27
CA VAL A 62 -20.48 -3.47 -12.10
C VAL A 62 -19.24 -3.40 -12.98
N LYS A 63 -19.08 -2.26 -13.67
CA LYS A 63 -17.79 -1.88 -14.27
C LYS A 63 -17.11 -0.93 -13.31
N TYR A 64 -15.85 -1.22 -12.98
CA TYR A 64 -15.06 -0.31 -12.18
C TYR A 64 -14.58 0.87 -13.03
N TYR A 65 -14.58 2.05 -12.43
CA TYR A 65 -14.01 3.24 -13.04
C TYR A 65 -12.51 2.99 -13.28
N THR A 66 -12.04 3.30 -14.50
CA THR A 66 -10.62 3.23 -14.86
C THR A 66 -10.26 4.47 -15.65
N ARG A 67 -9.05 4.97 -15.43
CA ARG A 67 -8.50 6.09 -16.18
C ARG A 67 -6.98 5.96 -16.19
N SER A 68 -6.42 5.83 -17.38
CA SER A 68 -4.97 5.82 -17.55
C SER A 68 -4.36 7.19 -17.22
N LYS A 69 -3.08 7.15 -16.81
CA LYS A 69 -2.27 8.35 -16.55
C LYS A 69 -2.43 9.42 -17.66
N PRO A 70 -2.83 10.66 -17.32
CA PRO A 70 -2.90 11.75 -18.28
C PRO A 70 -1.52 12.09 -18.87
N GLN A 71 -1.39 12.08 -20.19
CA GLN A 71 -0.14 12.42 -20.91
C GLN A 71 -0.10 13.88 -21.42
N TYR A 72 -1.27 14.55 -21.44
CA TYR A 72 -1.41 15.94 -21.89
C TYR A 72 -0.92 16.23 -23.33
N ASP A 73 -0.98 15.25 -24.24
CA ASP A 73 -0.46 15.33 -25.63
C ASP A 73 -0.91 16.56 -26.44
N SER A 74 -2.11 17.10 -26.15
CA SER A 74 -2.69 18.25 -26.84
C SER A 74 -2.45 19.60 -26.14
N VAL A 75 -1.77 19.61 -24.99
CA VAL A 75 -1.51 20.81 -24.22
C VAL A 75 -0.26 21.52 -24.75
N PRO A 76 -0.34 22.80 -25.15
CA PRO A 76 0.82 23.53 -25.64
C PRO A 76 1.80 23.83 -24.49
N LEU A 77 3.10 23.90 -24.80
CA LEU A 77 4.16 24.21 -23.83
C LEU A 77 3.89 25.50 -23.03
N SER A 78 3.25 26.50 -23.63
CA SER A 78 2.89 27.75 -22.95
C SER A 78 1.91 27.58 -21.78
N SER A 79 1.24 26.42 -21.69
CA SER A 79 0.33 26.05 -20.60
C SER A 79 1.01 25.24 -19.48
N ILE A 80 2.34 25.10 -19.54
CA ILE A 80 3.15 24.40 -18.55
C ILE A 80 4.00 25.42 -17.79
N LEU A 81 4.14 25.26 -16.47
CA LEU A 81 5.02 26.06 -15.63
C LEU A 81 6.04 25.15 -14.95
N SER A 82 7.33 25.40 -15.18
CA SER A 82 8.41 24.74 -14.43
C SER A 82 8.46 25.29 -12.99
N VAL A 83 8.68 24.42 -12.01
CA VAL A 83 8.93 24.84 -10.62
C VAL A 83 10.28 25.57 -10.48
N ARG A 84 11.27 25.24 -11.32
CA ARG A 84 12.57 25.93 -11.33
C ARG A 84 12.48 27.36 -11.85
N ASP A 85 11.67 27.59 -12.89
CA ASP A 85 11.39 28.95 -13.39
C ASP A 85 10.73 29.85 -12.32
N LEU A 86 10.13 29.23 -11.31
CA LEU A 86 9.47 29.90 -10.19
C LEU A 86 10.31 29.89 -8.89
N GLY A 87 11.58 29.48 -8.98
CA GLY A 87 12.57 29.65 -7.92
C GLY A 87 12.83 28.42 -7.05
N ALA A 88 12.21 27.27 -7.32
CA ALA A 88 12.60 26.02 -6.67
C ALA A 88 13.96 25.54 -7.22
N THR A 89 14.84 25.05 -6.36
CA THR A 89 16.20 24.66 -6.74
C THR A 89 16.30 23.19 -7.12
N GLY A 90 15.61 22.30 -6.38
CA GLY A 90 15.68 20.86 -6.59
C GLY A 90 17.06 20.26 -6.31
N ASP A 91 17.88 20.90 -5.47
CA ASP A 91 19.28 20.50 -5.19
C ASP A 91 19.44 19.55 -3.97
N GLY A 92 18.36 19.24 -3.26
CA GLY A 92 18.33 18.38 -2.07
C GLY A 92 18.83 19.03 -0.78
N LEU A 93 19.24 20.30 -0.82
CA LEU A 93 19.88 21.03 0.26
C LEU A 93 19.13 22.30 0.65
N THR A 94 18.78 23.11 -0.35
CA THR A 94 18.02 24.35 -0.24
C THR A 94 16.58 24.05 0.13
N ASP A 95 16.02 24.87 1.02
CA ASP A 95 14.62 24.73 1.43
C ASP A 95 13.68 25.37 0.39
N ASP A 96 13.04 24.53 -0.42
CA ASP A 96 12.14 24.92 -1.50
C ASP A 96 10.69 25.16 -1.04
N THR A 97 10.40 25.07 0.27
CA THR A 97 9.03 25.18 0.82
C THR A 97 8.34 26.48 0.40
N THR A 98 9.04 27.62 0.48
CA THR A 98 8.47 28.92 0.12
C THR A 98 8.22 29.03 -1.38
N ALA A 99 9.12 28.48 -2.20
CA ALA A 99 8.96 28.46 -3.65
C ALA A 99 7.71 27.66 -4.05
N PHE A 100 7.46 26.51 -3.43
CA PHE A 100 6.30 25.66 -3.74
C PHE A 100 4.96 26.31 -3.46
N ASN A 101 4.82 27.04 -2.35
CA ASN A 101 3.59 27.78 -2.09
C ASN A 101 3.31 28.84 -3.19
N ALA A 102 4.36 29.48 -3.71
CA ALA A 102 4.24 30.42 -4.83
C ALA A 102 3.92 29.70 -6.15
N THR A 103 4.54 28.53 -6.41
CA THR A 103 4.34 27.78 -7.65
C THR A 103 2.90 27.26 -7.79
N PHE A 104 2.35 26.65 -6.74
CA PHE A 104 0.97 26.19 -6.73
C PHE A 104 -0.03 27.34 -6.91
N THR A 105 0.20 28.45 -6.21
CA THR A 105 -0.65 29.65 -6.35
C THR A 105 -0.63 30.19 -7.78
N ARG A 106 0.55 30.26 -8.40
CA ARG A 106 0.69 30.77 -9.77
C ARG A 106 0.03 29.85 -10.80
N ALA A 107 0.27 28.54 -10.69
CA ALA A 107 -0.32 27.54 -11.58
C ALA A 107 -1.85 27.55 -11.51
N GLN A 108 -2.42 27.72 -10.31
CA GLN A 108 -3.86 27.84 -10.13
C GLN A 108 -4.43 29.12 -10.76
N ILE A 109 -3.79 30.28 -10.55
CA ILE A 109 -4.24 31.57 -11.12
C ILE A 109 -4.19 31.55 -12.65
N GLU A 110 -3.16 30.92 -13.24
CA GLU A 110 -3.01 30.84 -14.69
C GLU A 110 -3.69 29.61 -15.32
N SER A 111 -4.30 28.74 -14.51
CA SER A 111 -4.87 27.46 -14.95
C SER A 111 -3.88 26.60 -15.75
N LYS A 112 -2.64 26.51 -15.29
CA LYS A 112 -1.54 25.79 -15.95
C LYS A 112 -1.21 24.46 -15.27
N ILE A 113 -0.53 23.59 -16.01
CA ILE A 113 0.06 22.37 -15.46
C ILE A 113 1.37 22.76 -14.79
N LEU A 114 1.55 22.34 -13.55
CA LEU A 114 2.79 22.53 -12.82
C LEU A 114 3.73 21.36 -13.09
N PHE A 115 4.86 21.66 -13.71
CA PHE A 115 5.89 20.69 -14.05
C PHE A 115 7.01 20.75 -13.02
N PHE A 116 7.21 19.63 -12.32
CA PHE A 116 8.34 19.46 -11.42
C PHE A 116 9.51 18.90 -12.22
N ASP A 117 10.46 19.77 -12.55
CA ASP A 117 11.73 19.36 -13.14
C ASP A 117 12.42 18.29 -12.26
N THR A 118 13.29 17.47 -12.82
CA THR A 118 14.05 16.49 -12.05
C THR A 118 14.81 17.16 -10.89
N GLY A 119 14.86 16.53 -9.73
CA GLY A 119 15.57 17.05 -8.57
C GLY A 119 15.00 16.59 -7.24
N TYR A 120 15.74 16.93 -6.19
CA TYR A 120 15.36 16.71 -4.80
C TYR A 120 14.91 18.03 -4.19
N TYR A 121 13.62 18.15 -3.94
CA TYR A 121 13.02 19.37 -3.42
C TYR A 121 12.81 19.23 -1.92
N LYS A 122 13.78 19.71 -1.16
CA LYS A 122 13.73 19.65 0.29
C LYS A 122 12.71 20.66 0.82
N ILE A 123 11.81 20.19 1.67
CA ILE A 123 10.81 21.01 2.36
C ILE A 123 10.94 20.83 3.88
N THR A 124 10.72 21.91 4.63
CA THR A 124 10.82 21.92 6.10
C THR A 124 9.50 22.27 6.80
N SER A 125 8.42 22.45 6.03
CA SER A 125 7.05 22.47 6.55
C SER A 125 6.07 21.95 5.49
N THR A 126 4.82 21.68 5.89
CA THR A 126 3.77 21.17 5.01
C THR A 126 3.64 22.02 3.75
N ILE A 127 3.65 21.38 2.58
CA ILE A 127 3.23 22.00 1.33
C ILE A 127 1.81 21.60 1.00
N ARG A 128 1.04 22.55 0.47
CA ARG A 128 -0.37 22.34 0.14
C ARG A 128 -0.56 22.32 -1.36
N ILE A 129 -1.11 21.21 -1.86
CA ILE A 129 -1.62 21.12 -3.23
C ILE A 129 -3.06 21.64 -3.22
N PRO A 130 -3.37 22.76 -3.92
CA PRO A 130 -4.71 23.30 -3.95
C PRO A 130 -5.65 22.44 -4.82
N PRO A 131 -6.97 22.48 -4.55
CA PRO A 131 -7.98 21.88 -5.42
C PRO A 131 -7.85 22.39 -6.88
N GLY A 132 -8.07 21.50 -7.85
CA GLY A 132 -7.98 21.78 -9.29
C GLY A 132 -6.56 21.70 -9.87
N SER A 133 -5.58 21.24 -9.09
CA SER A 133 -4.17 21.17 -9.52
C SER A 133 -3.96 20.07 -10.58
N ARG A 134 -3.08 20.37 -11.54
CA ARG A 134 -2.52 19.40 -12.49
C ARG A 134 -1.00 19.44 -12.37
N ILE A 135 -0.39 18.34 -11.96
CA ILE A 135 1.01 18.25 -11.56
C ILE A 135 1.65 17.06 -12.26
N VAL A 136 2.83 17.27 -12.86
CA VAL A 136 3.62 16.23 -13.52
C VAL A 136 5.07 16.35 -13.11
N GLY A 137 5.70 15.26 -12.70
CA GLY A 137 7.14 15.19 -12.50
C GLY A 137 7.90 14.73 -13.75
N GLU A 138 9.20 15.01 -13.77
CA GLU A 138 10.09 14.59 -14.83
C GLU A 138 10.65 13.19 -14.52
N ALA A 139 10.15 12.18 -15.25
CA ALA A 139 10.71 10.83 -15.33
C ALA A 139 10.92 10.13 -13.96
N LEU A 140 9.98 10.26 -13.01
CA LEU A 140 10.11 9.71 -11.65
C LEU A 140 11.38 10.14 -10.91
N ALA A 141 11.98 11.26 -11.32
CA ALA A 141 13.18 11.83 -10.73
C ALA A 141 12.89 13.17 -10.01
N SER A 142 11.62 13.49 -9.80
CA SER A 142 11.14 14.67 -9.06
C SER A 142 10.70 14.23 -7.67
N VAL A 143 11.53 14.51 -6.67
CA VAL A 143 11.40 13.99 -5.30
C VAL A 143 11.08 15.13 -4.34
N ILE A 144 9.89 15.12 -3.73
CA ILE A 144 9.58 15.97 -2.59
C ILE A 144 10.17 15.31 -1.34
N LEU A 145 11.00 16.05 -0.60
CA LEU A 145 11.83 15.49 0.46
C LEU A 145 11.57 16.23 1.79
N SER A 146 10.87 15.60 2.73
CA SER A 146 10.71 16.17 4.07
C SER A 146 12.02 16.17 4.86
N SER A 147 12.28 17.25 5.59
CA SER A 147 13.47 17.40 6.41
C SER A 147 13.23 18.36 7.58
N GLY A 148 14.07 18.26 8.61
CA GLY A 148 14.05 19.19 9.74
C GLY A 148 13.07 18.81 10.86
N ALA A 149 12.92 19.72 11.83
CA ALA A 149 12.23 19.43 13.09
C ALA A 149 10.70 19.37 12.97
N TYR A 150 10.11 20.04 11.97
CA TYR A 150 8.66 20.17 11.82
C TYR A 150 7.95 18.81 11.68
N PHE A 151 8.59 17.84 11.01
CA PHE A 151 8.05 16.48 10.82
C PHE A 151 8.66 15.45 11.78
N ASN A 152 9.39 15.85 12.83
CA ASN A 152 10.12 14.93 13.69
C ASN A 152 9.46 14.74 15.07
N SER A 153 8.13 14.57 15.11
CA SER A 153 7.37 14.34 16.35
C SER A 153 6.24 13.35 16.13
N MET A 154 6.36 12.11 16.64
CA MET A 154 5.28 11.11 16.59
C MET A 154 4.02 11.57 17.33
N ALA A 155 4.20 12.36 18.40
CA ALA A 155 3.08 12.89 19.20
C ALA A 155 2.27 13.98 18.45
N ASN A 156 2.87 14.58 17.43
CA ASN A 156 2.27 15.65 16.63
C ASN A 156 2.66 15.43 15.15
N PRO A 157 2.16 14.35 14.53
CA PRO A 157 2.53 14.04 13.16
C PRO A 157 1.97 15.10 12.21
N MET A 158 2.74 15.44 11.18
CA MET A 158 2.43 16.52 10.24
C MET A 158 2.46 16.02 8.79
N PRO A 159 1.52 16.47 7.92
CA PRO A 159 1.54 16.13 6.51
C PRO A 159 2.71 16.82 5.80
N VAL A 160 3.48 16.07 5.02
CA VAL A 160 4.52 16.60 4.12
C VAL A 160 3.82 17.26 2.93
N VAL A 161 2.98 16.49 2.22
CA VAL A 161 2.09 16.98 1.16
C VAL A 161 0.65 16.90 1.65
N GLN A 162 -0.03 18.04 1.74
CA GLN A 162 -1.45 18.12 2.03
C GLN A 162 -2.23 18.41 0.74
N VAL A 163 -2.97 17.43 0.24
CA VAL A 163 -3.84 17.55 -0.94
C VAL A 163 -5.20 18.06 -0.52
N GLY A 164 -5.47 19.32 -0.82
CA GLY A 164 -6.67 20.02 -0.38
C GLY A 164 -6.76 20.16 1.14
N ARG A 165 -7.68 20.99 1.60
CA ARG A 165 -8.07 21.04 3.02
C ARG A 165 -9.32 20.20 3.27
N PRO A 166 -9.52 19.72 4.51
CA PRO A 166 -10.80 19.17 4.93
C PRO A 166 -12.01 19.97 4.44
N GLY A 167 -12.87 19.34 3.65
CA GLY A 167 -14.09 19.93 3.12
C GLY A 167 -13.95 20.71 1.81
N GLU A 168 -12.75 20.81 1.24
CA GLU A 168 -12.59 21.36 -0.12
C GLU A 168 -12.99 20.35 -1.18
N GLN A 169 -13.57 20.85 -2.27
CA GLN A 169 -14.08 20.05 -3.37
C GLN A 169 -13.52 20.55 -4.70
N ASP A 170 -12.86 19.65 -5.45
CA ASP A 170 -12.44 19.81 -6.85
C ASP A 170 -11.75 18.51 -7.30
N THR A 171 -10.99 18.55 -8.38
CA THR A 171 -10.14 17.49 -8.91
C THR A 171 -8.66 17.67 -8.55
N LEU A 172 -7.90 16.58 -8.66
CA LEU A 172 -6.44 16.57 -8.71
C LEU A 172 -6.02 15.67 -9.87
N GLU A 173 -5.02 16.11 -10.65
CA GLU A 173 -4.24 15.21 -11.48
C GLU A 173 -2.78 15.32 -11.04
N TRP A 174 -2.20 14.23 -10.54
CA TRP A 174 -0.81 14.22 -10.10
C TRP A 174 -0.09 12.98 -10.62
N SER A 175 1.03 13.18 -11.32
CA SER A 175 1.81 12.05 -11.83
C SER A 175 3.32 12.19 -11.78
N ASP A 176 4.01 11.05 -11.90
CA ASP A 176 5.45 10.93 -12.15
C ASP A 176 6.33 11.53 -11.04
N MET A 177 5.95 11.37 -9.78
CA MET A 177 6.64 11.98 -8.64
C MET A 177 6.89 11.02 -7.48
N LEU A 178 7.92 11.34 -6.70
CA LEU A 178 8.22 10.67 -5.44
C LEU A 178 7.98 11.63 -4.26
N VAL A 179 7.42 11.12 -3.17
CA VAL A 179 7.47 11.77 -1.85
C VAL A 179 8.34 10.93 -0.91
N SER A 180 9.25 11.57 -0.20
CA SER A 180 10.27 10.90 0.61
C SER A 180 10.63 11.71 1.86
N THR A 181 11.56 11.16 2.65
CA THR A 181 12.05 11.69 3.93
C THR A 181 13.56 11.72 3.94
N GLN A 182 14.16 12.76 4.51
CA GLN A 182 15.60 12.89 4.69
C GLN A 182 15.98 12.71 6.16
N GLY A 183 16.70 11.64 6.48
CA GLY A 183 17.06 11.25 7.83
C GLY A 183 15.84 10.93 8.70
N GLN A 184 15.99 11.10 10.02
CA GLN A 184 14.92 10.83 10.97
C GLN A 184 13.77 11.83 10.80
N GLN A 185 12.57 11.34 10.44
CA GLN A 185 11.35 12.14 10.27
C GLN A 185 10.15 11.40 10.91
N GLN A 186 10.25 11.13 12.21
CA GLN A 186 9.34 10.22 12.94
C GLN A 186 7.86 10.64 12.99
N GLY A 187 7.53 11.89 12.61
CA GLY A 187 6.18 12.45 12.55
C GLY A 187 5.71 12.74 11.12
N ALA A 188 6.46 12.33 10.09
CA ALA A 188 6.09 12.63 8.70
C ALA A 188 4.93 11.77 8.22
N VAL A 189 3.81 12.41 7.88
CA VAL A 189 2.73 11.83 7.06
C VAL A 189 2.99 12.25 5.62
N LEU A 190 3.53 11.40 4.76
CA LEU A 190 4.05 11.84 3.46
C LEU A 190 2.95 12.46 2.58
N ILE A 191 1.79 11.83 2.49
CA ILE A 191 0.65 12.34 1.73
C ILE A 191 -0.59 12.33 2.62
N GLU A 192 -1.18 13.49 2.88
CA GLU A 192 -2.54 13.60 3.43
C GLU A 192 -3.49 14.02 2.32
N TYR A 193 -4.50 13.19 2.05
CA TYR A 193 -5.47 13.43 0.99
C TYR A 193 -6.83 13.78 1.60
N ASN A 194 -7.31 14.99 1.35
CA ASN A 194 -8.54 15.54 1.93
C ASN A 194 -9.64 15.85 0.90
N LEU A 195 -9.31 15.83 -0.39
CA LEU A 195 -10.15 16.41 -1.44
C LEU A 195 -11.41 15.58 -1.68
N ASN A 196 -12.56 16.23 -1.64
CA ASN A 196 -13.81 15.68 -2.14
C ASN A 196 -13.86 15.85 -3.66
N THR A 197 -13.80 14.77 -4.42
CA THR A 197 -13.90 14.84 -5.88
C THR A 197 -15.36 14.61 -6.32
N PRO A 198 -15.95 15.49 -7.13
CA PRO A 198 -17.26 15.24 -7.73
C PRO A 198 -17.25 14.02 -8.66
N ASP A 199 -18.30 13.19 -8.61
CA ASP A 199 -18.45 12.00 -9.49
C ASP A 199 -18.39 12.34 -11.00
N SER A 200 -18.68 13.59 -11.37
CA SER A 200 -18.64 14.08 -12.75
C SER A 200 -17.23 14.37 -13.27
N ALA A 201 -16.21 14.35 -12.42
CA ALA A 201 -14.88 14.83 -12.76
C ALA A 201 -13.79 13.83 -12.34
N PRO A 202 -12.87 13.46 -13.25
CA PRO A 202 -11.82 12.51 -12.92
C PRO A 202 -10.76 13.16 -12.02
N SER A 203 -10.40 12.51 -10.92
CA SER A 203 -9.33 12.92 -10.00
C SER A 203 -8.50 11.72 -9.61
N GLY A 204 -7.18 11.86 -9.56
CA GLY A 204 -6.32 10.76 -9.16
C GLY A 204 -4.83 11.06 -9.13
N VAL A 205 -4.11 10.02 -8.77
CA VAL A 205 -2.66 9.98 -8.69
C VAL A 205 -2.14 8.78 -9.49
N TRP A 206 -1.17 9.01 -10.37
CA TRP A 206 -0.62 8.00 -11.29
C TRP A 206 0.90 8.02 -11.27
N ASP A 207 1.57 6.88 -11.04
CA ASP A 207 3.04 6.90 -10.91
C ASP A 207 3.50 7.91 -9.85
N VAL A 208 2.72 8.05 -8.78
CA VAL A 208 3.10 8.81 -7.58
C VAL A 208 3.42 7.82 -6.50
N HIS A 209 4.65 7.83 -6.01
CA HIS A 209 5.11 6.84 -5.06
C HIS A 209 5.56 7.52 -3.77
N THR A 210 5.43 6.81 -2.65
CA THR A 210 6.20 7.16 -1.46
C THR A 210 7.35 6.18 -1.35
N ARG A 211 8.57 6.69 -1.27
CA ARG A 211 9.78 5.86 -1.18
C ARG A 211 10.61 6.34 -0.01
N ILE A 212 10.61 5.58 1.08
CA ILE A 212 11.24 5.99 2.33
C ILE A 212 12.52 5.19 2.53
N GLY A 213 13.65 5.89 2.51
CA GLY A 213 14.99 5.30 2.59
C GLY A 213 15.41 4.51 1.35
N GLY A 214 16.60 3.91 1.41
CA GLY A 214 17.09 2.96 0.40
C GLY A 214 17.59 3.57 -0.91
N PHE A 215 17.84 4.89 -0.98
CA PHE A 215 18.45 5.52 -2.16
C PHE A 215 19.19 6.81 -1.81
N ALA A 216 20.03 7.27 -2.74
CA ALA A 216 20.91 8.42 -2.60
C ALA A 216 20.16 9.73 -2.25
N GLY A 217 20.80 10.56 -1.42
CA GLY A 217 20.29 11.89 -1.03
C GLY A 217 19.37 11.91 0.20
N LEU A 218 18.94 10.73 0.68
CA LEU A 218 18.04 10.64 1.83
C LEU A 218 18.73 10.58 3.19
N ASN A 219 20.03 10.26 3.26
CA ASN A 219 20.70 9.90 4.52
C ASN A 219 19.99 8.77 5.28
N LEU A 220 19.44 7.80 4.52
CA LEU A 220 18.67 6.63 4.95
C LEU A 220 19.15 5.39 4.18
N GLN A 221 20.46 5.14 4.18
CA GLN A 221 21.14 4.09 3.41
C GLN A 221 21.95 3.15 4.30
N THR A 222 22.51 2.10 3.72
CA THR A 222 23.19 1.04 4.45
C THR A 222 24.42 1.47 5.26
N ALA A 223 25.14 2.52 4.82
CA ALA A 223 26.25 3.08 5.58
C ALA A 223 25.87 3.50 7.02
N GLN A 224 24.57 3.75 7.26
CA GLN A 224 24.03 4.12 8.55
C GLN A 224 23.16 3.01 9.19
N TYR A 225 22.50 2.19 8.36
CA TYR A 225 21.33 1.39 8.79
C TYR A 225 21.38 -0.09 8.38
N ASP A 226 22.57 -0.68 8.21
CA ASP A 226 22.73 -2.14 8.04
C ASP A 226 21.90 -2.94 9.08
N LYS A 227 21.30 -4.06 8.64
CA LYS A 227 20.49 -4.93 9.50
C LYS A 227 21.28 -5.53 10.68
N THR A 228 20.60 -5.76 11.80
CA THR A 228 21.19 -6.32 13.03
C THR A 228 20.43 -7.53 13.57
N PRO A 229 20.34 -8.65 12.83
CA PRO A 229 19.50 -9.79 13.22
C PRO A 229 19.99 -10.52 14.49
N ASP A 230 21.27 -10.39 14.82
CA ASP A 230 21.89 -11.04 15.99
C ASP A 230 21.75 -10.22 17.29
N MET A 231 21.12 -9.05 17.22
CA MET A 231 20.86 -8.17 18.36
C MET A 231 19.36 -8.07 18.60
N VAL A 232 18.91 -8.36 19.83
CA VAL A 232 17.52 -8.10 20.23
C VAL A 232 17.32 -6.59 20.33
N ILE A 233 16.39 -6.06 19.56
CA ILE A 233 16.04 -4.64 19.54
C ILE A 233 14.94 -4.37 20.56
N THR A 234 15.17 -3.34 21.37
CA THR A 234 14.32 -2.83 22.45
C THR A 234 14.22 -1.32 22.28
N LEU A 235 13.29 -0.67 22.99
CA LEU A 235 13.22 0.80 22.97
C LEU A 235 14.51 1.47 23.46
N GLU A 236 15.31 0.81 24.31
CA GLU A 236 16.54 1.36 24.88
C GLU A 236 17.72 1.35 23.89
N ASN A 237 17.82 0.31 23.05
CA ASN A 237 18.94 0.17 22.10
C ASN A 237 18.54 0.43 20.64
N LEU A 238 17.27 0.74 20.36
CA LEU A 238 16.81 1.17 19.04
C LEU A 238 17.56 2.44 18.60
N LYS A 239 18.16 2.38 17.41
CA LYS A 239 18.71 3.56 16.72
C LYS A 239 17.58 4.51 16.33
N GLN A 240 17.44 5.60 17.07
CA GLN A 240 16.37 6.58 16.85
C GLN A 240 16.44 7.18 15.45
N GLU A 241 17.64 7.37 14.92
CA GLU A 241 17.92 7.85 13.57
C GLU A 241 17.30 6.99 12.45
N CYS A 242 16.98 5.71 12.71
CA CYS A 242 16.30 4.81 11.76
C CYS A 242 14.80 5.14 11.59
N ILE A 243 14.20 5.97 12.44
CA ILE A 243 12.76 6.24 12.41
C ILE A 243 12.47 7.27 11.31
N ALA A 244 12.11 6.76 10.14
CA ALA A 244 12.12 7.50 8.89
C ALA A 244 10.78 8.16 8.57
N ALA A 245 9.63 7.60 8.98
CA ALA A 245 8.32 8.20 8.69
C ALA A 245 7.23 7.73 9.67
N TYR A 246 6.17 8.53 9.81
CA TYR A 246 4.98 8.16 10.58
C TYR A 246 3.91 7.48 9.72
N MET A 247 3.70 7.90 8.47
CA MET A 247 2.68 7.32 7.59
C MET A 247 2.99 7.66 6.13
N ALA A 248 2.84 6.71 5.19
CA ALA A 248 2.95 7.06 3.76
C ALA A 248 1.78 7.91 3.30
N MET A 249 0.56 7.46 3.58
CA MET A 249 -0.63 8.08 3.05
C MET A 249 -1.78 8.02 4.05
N HIS A 250 -2.43 9.16 4.26
CA HIS A 250 -3.65 9.31 5.04
C HIS A 250 -4.76 9.81 4.11
N VAL A 251 -5.68 8.93 3.71
CA VAL A 251 -6.93 9.37 3.06
C VAL A 251 -7.93 9.68 4.16
N THR A 252 -8.27 10.95 4.34
CA THR A 252 -9.08 11.39 5.47
C THR A 252 -10.57 11.19 5.19
N LYS A 253 -11.40 11.29 6.24
CA LYS A 253 -12.88 11.18 6.12
C LYS A 253 -13.54 12.23 5.21
N PHE A 254 -12.80 13.26 4.79
CA PHE A 254 -13.30 14.30 3.90
C PHE A 254 -13.09 13.96 2.42
N ALA A 255 -12.21 13.00 2.13
CA ALA A 255 -11.86 12.63 0.78
C ALA A 255 -12.91 11.72 0.14
N THR A 256 -13.17 11.94 -1.15
CA THR A 256 -14.01 11.10 -2.01
C THR A 256 -13.46 11.10 -3.43
N GLY A 257 -13.72 10.03 -4.19
CA GLY A 257 -13.39 9.95 -5.60
C GLY A 257 -11.88 9.95 -5.91
N LEU A 258 -11.04 9.54 -4.95
CA LEU A 258 -9.61 9.33 -5.18
C LEU A 258 -9.40 8.08 -6.05
N TYR A 259 -8.84 8.28 -7.25
CA TYR A 259 -8.32 7.20 -8.08
C TYR A 259 -6.80 7.06 -7.89
N MET A 260 -6.33 5.82 -7.75
CA MET A 260 -4.91 5.47 -7.59
C MET A 260 -4.57 4.38 -8.59
N GLU A 261 -3.56 4.62 -9.43
CA GLU A 261 -3.05 3.64 -10.39
C GLU A 261 -1.52 3.68 -10.42
N ASN A 262 -0.91 2.51 -10.25
CA ASN A 262 0.55 2.35 -10.13
C ASN A 262 1.16 3.26 -9.05
N ASN A 263 0.72 3.10 -7.80
CA ASN A 263 1.26 3.83 -6.66
C ASN A 263 1.94 2.86 -5.69
N TRP A 264 3.27 2.92 -5.62
CA TRP A 264 4.05 2.14 -4.68
C TRP A 264 4.31 2.94 -3.41
N LEU A 265 3.89 2.42 -2.25
CA LEU A 265 4.12 3.06 -0.95
C LEU A 265 5.09 2.21 -0.13
N TRP A 266 6.38 2.40 -0.38
CA TRP A 266 7.46 1.52 0.05
C TRP A 266 8.29 2.09 1.20
N THR A 267 8.59 1.22 2.16
CA THR A 267 9.70 1.40 3.10
C THR A 267 10.85 0.54 2.65
N ALA A 268 12.05 1.12 2.61
CA ALA A 268 13.21 0.37 2.19
C ALA A 268 13.48 -0.84 3.06
N ASP A 269 13.54 -1.99 2.43
CA ASP A 269 14.09 -3.23 2.96
C ASP A 269 15.56 -3.42 2.56
N ASP A 270 15.99 -2.78 1.48
CA ASP A 270 17.35 -2.77 0.95
C ASP A 270 17.78 -1.38 0.40
N ASP A 271 19.07 -1.26 0.08
CA ASP A 271 19.66 -0.04 -0.48
C ASP A 271 19.87 -0.18 -1.99
N LEU A 272 19.03 0.51 -2.76
CA LEU A 272 19.04 0.50 -4.23
C LEU A 272 20.31 1.14 -4.81
N ASP A 273 20.95 2.02 -4.04
CA ASP A 273 22.20 2.70 -4.40
C ASP A 273 23.38 2.18 -3.56
N ASP A 274 23.29 0.93 -3.08
CA ASP A 274 24.35 0.29 -2.30
C ASP A 274 25.67 0.32 -3.06
N ALA A 275 26.62 1.11 -2.56
CA ALA A 275 27.96 1.22 -3.14
C ALA A 275 28.71 -0.12 -3.19
N ARG A 276 28.28 -1.13 -2.42
CA ARG A 276 28.83 -2.50 -2.43
C ARG A 276 28.28 -3.35 -3.59
N ASN A 277 27.18 -2.94 -4.23
CA ASN A 277 26.44 -3.71 -5.23
C ASN A 277 26.02 -5.11 -4.75
N LEU A 278 25.63 -5.23 -3.48
CA LEU A 278 25.22 -6.50 -2.88
C LEU A 278 23.71 -6.59 -2.64
N ASN A 279 22.96 -5.55 -3.02
CA ASN A 279 21.55 -5.40 -2.68
C ASN A 279 21.34 -5.55 -1.16
N THR A 280 22.17 -4.84 -0.40
CA THR A 280 22.28 -5.08 1.04
C THR A 280 21.02 -4.63 1.76
N GLN A 281 20.41 -5.55 2.51
CA GLN A 281 19.26 -5.27 3.36
C GLN A 281 19.61 -4.29 4.49
N LEU A 282 18.66 -3.41 4.80
CA LEU A 282 18.77 -2.40 5.85
C LEU A 282 17.58 -2.48 6.83
N THR A 283 17.67 -1.73 7.93
CA THR A 283 16.55 -1.54 8.87
C THR A 283 16.26 -0.05 9.04
N ILE A 284 15.14 0.39 8.49
CA ILE A 284 14.52 1.66 8.83
C ILE A 284 13.07 1.43 9.27
N TYR A 285 12.57 2.31 10.12
CA TYR A 285 11.25 2.19 10.70
C TYR A 285 10.32 3.23 10.12
N ALA A 286 9.20 2.74 9.60
CA ALA A 286 8.06 3.56 9.28
C ALA A 286 6.79 2.81 9.65
N ASP A 287 5.78 3.54 10.10
CA ASP A 287 4.69 2.89 10.83
C ASP A 287 3.59 2.29 9.93
N ARG A 288 3.19 3.02 8.87
CA ARG A 288 1.97 2.76 8.07
C ARG A 288 2.18 3.01 6.56
N ALA A 289 1.98 2.02 5.68
CA ALA A 289 2.07 2.03 4.18
C ALA A 289 2.06 0.63 3.56
N VAL A 290 2.00 0.49 2.25
CA VAL A 290 1.73 -0.77 1.53
C VAL A 290 2.80 -1.86 1.69
N GLU A 291 4.06 -1.53 1.94
CA GLU A 291 5.10 -2.53 2.27
C GLU A 291 6.07 -2.10 3.39
N HIS A 292 6.47 -3.11 4.18
CA HIS A 292 7.53 -3.08 5.18
C HIS A 292 7.28 -2.15 6.37
N ARG A 293 6.02 -2.05 6.79
CA ARG A 293 5.60 -1.13 7.85
C ARG A 293 5.34 -1.82 9.18
N THR A 294 5.57 -1.07 10.26
CA THR A 294 5.57 -1.61 11.62
C THR A 294 4.19 -2.10 12.07
N LEU A 295 3.13 -1.28 11.98
CA LEU A 295 1.81 -1.66 12.53
C LEU A 295 0.88 -2.31 11.50
N TYR A 296 0.79 -1.75 10.29
CA TYR A 296 -0.06 -2.27 9.22
C TYR A 296 0.30 -1.71 7.85
N GLN A 297 -0.03 -2.49 6.81
CA GLN A 297 0.24 -2.09 5.45
C GLN A 297 -0.92 -1.28 4.84
N HIS A 298 -2.12 -1.87 4.85
CA HIS A 298 -3.38 -1.20 4.58
C HIS A 298 -4.31 -1.24 5.80
N GLN A 299 -4.95 -0.12 6.10
CA GLN A 299 -6.05 -0.07 7.07
C GLN A 299 -7.21 0.78 6.55
N PHE A 300 -8.38 0.16 6.46
CA PHE A 300 -9.65 0.79 6.15
C PHE A 300 -10.45 0.93 7.43
N THR A 301 -10.65 2.16 7.91
CA THR A 301 -11.34 2.41 9.19
C THR A 301 -12.52 3.33 8.99
N SER A 302 -13.72 2.88 9.40
CA SER A 302 -14.97 3.65 9.25
C SER A 302 -15.17 4.18 7.83
N THR A 303 -14.73 3.41 6.83
CA THR A 303 -14.77 3.82 5.42
C THR A 303 -15.72 2.95 4.63
N HIS A 304 -16.07 3.40 3.43
CA HIS A 304 -16.90 2.65 2.53
C HIS A 304 -16.63 2.93 1.06
N THR A 305 -17.12 2.04 0.20
CA THR A 305 -17.03 2.16 -1.26
C THR A 305 -15.57 2.17 -1.70
N ILE A 306 -14.86 1.10 -1.34
CA ILE A 306 -13.45 0.90 -1.68
C ILE A 306 -13.37 -0.22 -2.70
N PHE A 307 -12.67 0.04 -3.80
CA PHE A 307 -12.24 -0.98 -4.75
C PHE A 307 -10.72 -1.04 -4.75
N THR A 308 -10.17 -2.25 -4.78
CA THR A 308 -8.74 -2.50 -4.95
C THR A 308 -8.51 -3.62 -5.97
N GLY A 309 -7.50 -3.49 -6.84
CA GLY A 309 -7.15 -4.57 -7.76
C GLY A 309 -5.86 -4.35 -8.55
N GLN A 310 -4.83 -5.20 -8.46
CA GLN A 310 -4.51 -6.05 -7.30
C GLN A 310 -3.81 -5.18 -6.23
N VAL A 311 -4.07 -5.48 -4.95
CA VAL A 311 -3.22 -4.99 -3.85
C VAL A 311 -2.21 -6.05 -3.43
N GLN A 312 -1.05 -5.59 -2.98
CA GLN A 312 0.08 -6.43 -2.62
C GLN A 312 0.76 -5.81 -1.40
N THR A 313 1.18 -6.63 -0.44
CA THR A 313 1.87 -6.15 0.77
C THR A 313 2.94 -7.13 1.26
N GLU A 314 4.01 -6.62 1.85
CA GLU A 314 5.04 -7.39 2.56
C GLU A 314 5.22 -6.92 4.01
N THR A 315 5.28 -7.85 4.95
CA THR A 315 5.67 -7.58 6.35
C THR A 315 7.13 -7.17 6.43
N ALA A 316 7.47 -6.20 7.28
CA ALA A 316 8.84 -5.71 7.42
C ALA A 316 9.82 -6.81 7.82
N TYR A 317 10.94 -6.95 7.09
CA TYR A 317 11.81 -8.13 7.20
C TYR A 317 12.44 -8.33 8.57
N HIS A 318 12.58 -7.25 9.33
CA HIS A 318 13.13 -7.29 10.68
C HIS A 318 12.15 -7.90 11.69
N GLN A 319 10.83 -7.84 11.45
CA GLN A 319 9.85 -8.35 12.41
C GLN A 319 10.01 -9.87 12.57
N PRO A 320 9.92 -10.38 13.81
CA PRO A 320 9.49 -9.72 15.05
C PRO A 320 10.63 -9.07 15.88
N ASN A 321 11.75 -8.68 15.29
CA ASN A 321 12.87 -8.03 15.98
C ASN A 321 13.21 -6.60 15.43
N PRO A 322 12.69 -5.53 16.06
CA PRO A 322 11.66 -5.60 17.09
C PRO A 322 10.30 -5.95 16.47
N ASP A 323 9.32 -6.25 17.32
CA ASP A 323 7.96 -6.52 16.86
C ASP A 323 7.21 -5.23 16.52
N ALA A 324 5.94 -5.35 16.13
CA ALA A 324 5.11 -4.21 15.74
C ALA A 324 4.85 -3.20 16.87
N THR A 325 5.22 -3.48 18.13
CA THR A 325 5.05 -2.51 19.24
C THR A 325 6.15 -1.46 19.32
N ILE A 326 7.22 -1.62 18.53
CA ILE A 326 8.38 -0.73 18.51
C ILE A 326 8.68 -0.34 17.04
N PRO A 327 8.99 0.93 16.75
CA PRO A 327 9.15 2.03 17.70
C PRO A 327 7.86 2.83 17.96
N PHE A 328 6.78 2.51 17.25
CA PHE A 328 5.59 3.34 17.24
C PHE A 328 4.57 2.87 18.27
N PRO A 329 4.18 3.73 19.23
CA PRO A 329 3.07 3.42 20.11
C PRO A 329 1.76 3.46 19.32
N ALA A 330 0.84 2.55 19.64
CA ALA A 330 -0.50 2.55 19.04
C ALA A 330 -1.23 3.87 19.32
N ASN A 331 -1.74 4.51 18.27
CA ASN A 331 -2.54 5.71 18.33
C ASN A 331 -4.04 5.37 18.20
N PRO A 332 -4.82 5.48 19.29
CA PRO A 332 -6.25 5.15 19.26
C PRO A 332 -7.06 6.07 18.33
N ALA A 333 -6.61 7.31 18.07
CA ALA A 333 -7.30 8.22 17.16
C ALA A 333 -7.26 7.72 15.70
N LEU A 334 -6.25 6.93 15.34
CA LEU A 334 -6.11 6.28 14.04
C LEU A 334 -6.69 4.86 14.02
N ASN A 335 -7.21 4.39 15.16
CA ASN A 335 -7.64 2.99 15.37
C ASN A 335 -6.49 2.01 15.07
N ASP A 336 -5.25 2.39 15.41
CA ASP A 336 -4.11 1.50 15.25
C ASP A 336 -4.33 0.16 15.95
N PRO A 337 -3.81 -0.95 15.40
CA PRO A 337 -3.86 -2.25 16.05
C PRO A 337 -3.10 -2.21 17.37
N VAL A 338 -3.64 -2.90 18.38
CA VAL A 338 -2.96 -3.10 19.67
C VAL A 338 -2.48 -4.54 19.70
N PHE A 339 -1.16 -4.70 19.68
CA PHE A 339 -0.53 -6.00 19.81
C PHE A 339 -0.31 -6.34 21.28
N ALA A 340 -0.75 -7.52 21.71
CA ALA A 340 -0.43 -8.02 23.03
C ALA A 340 1.06 -8.38 23.05
N PRO A 341 1.90 -7.78 23.94
CA PRO A 341 3.31 -8.13 24.02
C PRO A 341 3.42 -9.60 24.37
N ASN A 342 3.97 -10.40 23.46
CA ASN A 342 4.16 -11.82 23.71
C ASN A 342 5.66 -12.11 23.70
N ALA A 343 6.21 -12.48 24.85
CA ALA A 343 7.65 -12.64 25.06
C ALA A 343 8.27 -13.86 24.32
N SER A 344 7.50 -14.54 23.46
CA SER A 344 7.87 -15.82 22.85
C SER A 344 7.55 -15.95 21.35
N SER A 345 7.07 -14.90 20.66
CA SER A 345 6.82 -14.95 19.21
C SER A 345 8.13 -14.98 18.40
N GLY A 346 8.20 -15.87 17.42
CA GLY A 346 9.34 -16.06 16.52
C GLY A 346 9.67 -17.55 16.31
N SER A 347 9.96 -17.95 15.08
CA SER A 347 10.37 -19.29 14.63
C SER A 347 11.59 -19.84 15.37
N ALA A 348 12.41 -18.98 15.99
CA ALA A 348 13.46 -19.40 16.93
C ALA A 348 12.90 -20.21 18.12
N ASN A 349 11.62 -20.04 18.45
CA ASN A 349 10.86 -20.83 19.44
C ASN A 349 9.87 -21.83 18.81
N GLY A 350 9.89 -22.00 17.48
CA GLY A 350 9.01 -22.92 16.76
C GLY A 350 7.57 -22.43 16.56
N THR A 351 7.30 -21.12 16.73
CA THR A 351 5.95 -20.53 16.61
C THR A 351 5.97 -19.24 15.80
N ALA A 352 5.00 -19.04 14.91
CA ALA A 352 4.85 -17.80 14.16
C ALA A 352 4.70 -16.55 15.06
N SER A 353 5.07 -15.39 14.52
CA SER A 353 4.89 -14.12 15.24
C SER A 353 3.43 -13.69 15.28
N ALA A 354 2.88 -13.52 16.49
CA ALA A 354 1.56 -12.91 16.71
C ALA A 354 1.60 -11.37 16.83
N THR A 355 2.80 -10.78 16.76
CA THR A 355 3.05 -9.35 16.97
C THR A 355 3.69 -8.68 15.75
N SER A 356 3.47 -9.24 14.55
CA SER A 356 3.86 -8.61 13.28
C SER A 356 2.73 -7.73 12.73
N GLY A 357 3.10 -6.71 11.95
CA GLY A 357 2.15 -5.76 11.37
C GLY A 357 1.16 -6.42 10.40
N TRP A 358 -0.07 -5.93 10.34
CA TRP A 358 -1.11 -6.48 9.45
C TRP A 358 -0.82 -6.18 7.99
N GLY A 359 -1.07 -7.12 7.07
CA GLY A 359 -1.10 -6.82 5.63
C GLY A 359 -2.30 -5.95 5.27
N LEU A 360 -3.49 -6.39 5.61
CA LEU A 360 -4.73 -5.63 5.41
C LEU A 360 -5.61 -5.71 6.65
N ARG A 361 -6.14 -4.56 7.08
CA ARG A 361 -7.11 -4.48 8.17
C ARG A 361 -8.34 -3.68 7.77
N THR A 362 -9.53 -4.23 8.00
CA THR A 362 -10.79 -3.48 7.89
C THR A 362 -11.43 -3.34 9.26
N VAL A 363 -11.73 -2.11 9.67
CA VAL A 363 -12.29 -1.79 10.98
C VAL A 363 -13.57 -0.99 10.77
N ARG A 364 -14.72 -1.55 11.15
CA ARG A 364 -16.03 -0.91 11.04
C ARG A 364 -16.29 -0.31 9.65
N SER A 365 -15.88 -1.03 8.60
CA SER A 365 -15.97 -0.59 7.21
C SER A 365 -16.91 -1.49 6.41
N HIS A 366 -17.47 -0.99 5.30
CA HIS A 366 -18.41 -1.74 4.47
C HIS A 366 -18.35 -1.36 2.99
N HIS A 367 -18.91 -2.17 2.09
CA HIS A 367 -18.76 -2.00 0.64
C HIS A 367 -17.26 -1.93 0.24
N VAL A 368 -16.48 -2.90 0.72
CA VAL A 368 -15.04 -3.02 0.39
C VAL A 368 -14.86 -4.24 -0.51
N VAL A 369 -14.32 -4.02 -1.70
CA VAL A 369 -14.13 -5.07 -2.70
C VAL A 369 -12.67 -5.10 -3.15
N GLY A 370 -12.06 -6.30 -3.16
CA GLY A 370 -10.70 -6.50 -3.63
C GLY A 370 -10.58 -7.64 -4.64
N TYR A 371 -10.03 -7.39 -5.82
CA TYR A 371 -9.73 -8.40 -6.84
C TYR A 371 -8.22 -8.63 -6.94
N GLY A 372 -7.76 -9.79 -6.50
CA GLY A 372 -6.34 -10.03 -6.30
C GLY A 372 -5.89 -9.29 -5.06
N VAL A 373 -5.60 -10.04 -4.01
CA VAL A 373 -5.09 -9.51 -2.74
C VAL A 373 -3.90 -10.37 -2.35
N GLY A 374 -2.68 -9.85 -2.42
CA GLY A 374 -1.45 -10.57 -2.05
C GLY A 374 -0.89 -10.06 -0.74
N LEU A 375 -0.87 -10.87 0.31
CA LEU A 375 -0.41 -10.47 1.64
C LEU A 375 0.71 -11.39 2.13
N TYR A 376 1.96 -10.93 2.05
CA TYR A 376 3.13 -11.79 2.20
C TYR A 376 3.91 -11.50 3.49
N SER A 377 4.34 -12.57 4.14
CA SER A 377 5.29 -12.51 5.26
C SER A 377 6.44 -13.47 4.95
N PHE A 378 7.51 -12.95 4.34
CA PHE A 378 8.63 -13.77 3.89
C PHE A 378 9.66 -14.07 4.98
N PHE A 379 9.73 -13.23 6.02
CA PHE A 379 10.84 -13.24 6.96
C PHE A 379 10.38 -13.34 8.40
N ASP A 380 11.30 -13.88 9.20
CA ASP A 380 11.34 -13.76 10.65
C ASP A 380 12.73 -13.28 11.04
N ASN A 381 12.85 -12.01 11.42
CA ASN A 381 14.14 -11.37 11.74
C ASN A 381 15.21 -11.66 10.67
N TYR A 382 14.87 -11.35 9.42
CA TYR A 382 15.66 -11.56 8.20
C TYR A 382 15.95 -13.02 7.80
N ARG A 383 15.33 -14.01 8.47
CA ARG A 383 15.42 -15.43 8.13
C ARG A 383 14.23 -15.88 7.30
N THR A 384 14.45 -16.72 6.29
CA THR A 384 13.41 -17.17 5.34
C THR A 384 12.95 -18.60 5.60
N GLU A 385 13.49 -19.28 6.60
CA GLU A 385 13.11 -20.65 6.96
C GLU A 385 11.60 -20.82 7.14
N CYS A 386 10.95 -19.81 7.71
CA CYS A 386 9.53 -19.82 8.04
C CYS A 386 8.60 -19.78 6.82
N SER A 387 9.05 -19.25 5.67
CA SER A 387 8.28 -19.09 4.42
C SER A 387 8.64 -20.11 3.34
N LYS A 388 9.57 -21.04 3.61
CA LYS A 388 9.89 -22.13 2.68
C LYS A 388 8.65 -22.99 2.42
N ALA A 389 8.47 -23.44 1.18
CA ALA A 389 7.41 -24.37 0.82
C ALA A 389 7.42 -25.61 1.74
N GLY A 390 6.25 -25.96 2.28
CA GLY A 390 6.11 -27.05 3.25
C GLY A 390 6.52 -26.72 4.70
N SER A 391 6.86 -25.47 5.02
CA SER A 391 7.07 -25.01 6.40
C SER A 391 5.76 -25.08 7.20
N SER A 392 5.78 -25.77 8.35
CA SER A 392 4.61 -25.89 9.23
C SER A 392 4.49 -24.78 10.27
N ALA A 393 5.49 -23.88 10.36
CA ALA A 393 5.58 -22.89 11.43
C ALA A 393 4.97 -21.54 11.07
N GLY A 394 5.06 -21.12 9.79
CA GLY A 394 4.74 -19.76 9.34
C GLY A 394 5.70 -18.70 9.90
N CYS A 395 5.85 -17.57 9.19
CA CYS A 395 6.60 -16.39 9.67
C CYS A 395 5.72 -15.53 10.59
N GLN A 396 4.44 -15.40 10.25
CA GLN A 396 3.48 -14.54 10.92
C GLN A 396 2.17 -15.28 11.21
N GLU A 397 1.57 -15.05 12.36
CA GLU A 397 0.37 -15.77 12.79
C GLU A 397 -0.87 -15.33 11.98
N ARG A 398 -1.04 -14.03 11.75
CA ARG A 398 -2.22 -13.44 11.10
C ARG A 398 -1.84 -12.28 10.21
N VAL A 399 -2.45 -12.16 9.02
CA VAL A 399 -2.11 -11.11 8.04
C VAL A 399 -3.30 -10.26 7.56
N LEU A 400 -4.52 -10.80 7.59
CA LEU A 400 -5.75 -10.08 7.29
C LEU A 400 -6.66 -10.06 8.53
N GLY A 401 -7.02 -8.86 8.97
CA GLY A 401 -7.96 -8.64 10.08
C GLY A 401 -9.22 -7.93 9.62
N MET A 402 -10.39 -8.43 9.99
CA MET A 402 -11.67 -7.72 9.80
C MET A 402 -12.40 -7.61 11.13
N GLU A 403 -12.71 -6.39 11.56
CA GLU A 403 -13.25 -6.10 12.89
C GLU A 403 -14.48 -5.20 12.78
N GLY A 404 -15.65 -5.74 13.08
CA GLY A 404 -16.93 -5.03 12.98
C GLY A 404 -17.27 -4.54 11.57
N SER A 405 -16.59 -5.07 10.55
CA SER A 405 -16.85 -4.78 9.14
C SER A 405 -17.91 -5.73 8.58
N TRP A 406 -18.63 -5.31 7.54
CA TRP A 406 -19.65 -6.11 6.86
C TRP A 406 -19.73 -5.69 5.40
N ASP A 407 -20.24 -6.55 4.52
CA ASP A 407 -20.21 -6.34 3.07
C ASP A 407 -18.77 -6.06 2.56
N VAL A 408 -17.90 -7.04 2.81
CA VAL A 408 -16.53 -7.08 2.32
C VAL A 408 -16.36 -8.33 1.47
N GLY A 409 -15.93 -8.16 0.22
CA GLY A 409 -15.67 -9.24 -0.74
C GLY A 409 -14.24 -9.19 -1.24
N LEU A 410 -13.43 -10.19 -0.88
CA LEU A 410 -12.06 -10.34 -1.36
C LEU A 410 -11.98 -11.58 -2.26
N TYR A 411 -11.59 -11.34 -3.51
CA TYR A 411 -11.44 -12.34 -4.55
C TYR A 411 -9.96 -12.61 -4.77
N ASN A 412 -9.58 -13.88 -4.82
CA ASN A 412 -8.20 -14.34 -4.96
C ASN A 412 -7.29 -13.72 -3.88
N LEU A 413 -7.61 -14.01 -2.62
CA LEU A 413 -6.77 -13.68 -1.47
C LEU A 413 -5.62 -14.68 -1.39
N ASN A 414 -4.40 -14.19 -1.54
CA ASN A 414 -3.17 -14.93 -1.58
C ASN A 414 -2.30 -14.53 -0.40
N ALA A 415 -1.64 -15.50 0.24
CA ALA A 415 -0.70 -15.23 1.30
C ALA A 415 0.55 -16.12 1.23
N VAL A 416 1.63 -15.68 1.86
CA VAL A 416 2.88 -16.44 1.98
C VAL A 416 3.37 -16.38 3.42
N GLY A 417 3.76 -17.52 3.98
CA GLY A 417 4.43 -17.58 5.28
C GLY A 417 3.53 -17.14 6.44
N VAL A 418 2.22 -17.39 6.35
CA VAL A 418 1.25 -17.05 7.40
C VAL A 418 0.54 -18.29 7.93
N VAL A 419 0.10 -18.28 9.19
CA VAL A 419 -0.68 -19.39 9.76
C VAL A 419 -2.17 -19.21 9.47
N SER A 420 -2.71 -18.02 9.75
CA SER A 420 -4.07 -17.63 9.42
C SER A 420 -4.08 -16.55 8.34
N MET A 421 -4.66 -16.89 7.20
CA MET A 421 -4.86 -15.98 6.07
C MET A 421 -5.94 -14.94 6.34
N ALA A 422 -6.91 -15.22 7.23
CA ALA A 422 -8.00 -14.30 7.56
C ALA A 422 -8.52 -14.52 8.99
N THR A 423 -8.59 -13.43 9.75
CA THR A 423 -9.14 -13.37 11.10
C THR A 423 -10.32 -12.40 11.14
N LEU A 424 -11.49 -12.88 11.54
CA LEU A 424 -12.76 -12.14 11.55
C LEU A 424 -13.23 -11.97 13.00
N ASP A 425 -13.36 -10.73 13.46
CA ASP A 425 -13.78 -10.39 14.82
C ASP A 425 -12.98 -11.17 15.90
N GLY A 426 -11.68 -11.33 15.66
CA GLY A 426 -10.77 -12.07 16.54
C GLY A 426 -10.79 -13.59 16.38
N VAL A 427 -11.55 -14.14 15.43
CA VAL A 427 -11.64 -15.58 15.14
C VAL A 427 -10.93 -15.91 13.83
N ASP A 428 -9.89 -16.75 13.91
CA ASP A 428 -9.17 -17.25 12.74
C ASP A 428 -10.11 -18.11 11.89
N SER A 429 -10.39 -17.66 10.67
CA SER A 429 -11.47 -18.17 9.81
C SER A 429 -10.95 -18.84 8.53
N ALA A 430 -9.75 -18.51 8.08
CA ALA A 430 -9.05 -19.20 7.00
C ALA A 430 -7.61 -19.51 7.42
N ARG A 431 -7.21 -20.79 7.38
CA ARG A 431 -5.85 -21.25 7.68
C ARG A 431 -5.12 -21.61 6.39
N SER A 432 -3.84 -21.27 6.32
CA SER A 432 -2.99 -21.59 5.15
C SER A 432 -2.95 -23.08 4.83
N GLU A 433 -2.85 -23.94 5.85
CA GLU A 433 -2.82 -25.41 5.69
C GLU A 433 -4.01 -26.00 4.91
N ASN A 434 -5.15 -25.30 4.85
CA ASN A 434 -6.35 -25.73 4.13
C ASN A 434 -6.46 -25.13 2.71
N ASN A 435 -5.57 -24.21 2.38
CA ASN A 435 -5.59 -23.37 1.19
C ASN A 435 -4.24 -23.42 0.44
N ASP A 436 -3.48 -24.49 0.65
CA ASP A 436 -2.13 -24.68 0.09
C ASP A 436 -2.15 -24.61 -1.44
N GLY A 437 -1.30 -23.74 -1.98
CA GLY A 437 -1.04 -23.59 -3.42
C GLY A 437 0.40 -23.99 -3.74
N THR A 438 0.95 -23.49 -4.85
CA THR A 438 2.32 -23.90 -5.27
C THR A 438 3.41 -23.22 -4.43
N PHE A 439 3.22 -21.94 -4.14
CA PHE A 439 4.11 -21.13 -3.33
C PHE A 439 3.30 -20.19 -2.43
N VAL A 440 2.22 -19.65 -2.98
CA VAL A 440 1.21 -18.90 -2.24
C VAL A 440 0.09 -19.83 -1.80
N ASP A 441 -0.45 -19.59 -0.61
CA ASP A 441 -1.74 -20.13 -0.19
C ASP A 441 -2.85 -19.23 -0.75
N THR A 442 -3.98 -19.81 -1.18
CA THR A 442 -5.04 -19.05 -1.87
C THR A 442 -6.44 -19.37 -1.35
N VAL A 443 -7.15 -18.32 -0.91
CA VAL A 443 -8.60 -18.31 -0.72
C VAL A 443 -9.22 -17.62 -1.93
N ASN A 444 -9.91 -18.38 -2.80
CA ASN A 444 -10.44 -17.82 -4.05
C ASN A 444 -11.53 -16.76 -3.82
N LEU A 445 -12.38 -16.94 -2.79
CA LEU A 445 -13.39 -15.98 -2.39
C LEU A 445 -13.58 -15.98 -0.87
N LEU A 446 -13.35 -14.82 -0.27
CA LEU A 446 -13.69 -14.50 1.12
C LEU A 446 -14.76 -13.41 1.12
N ARG A 447 -15.96 -13.73 1.63
CA ARG A 447 -17.04 -12.75 1.76
C ARG A 447 -17.68 -12.72 3.14
N ILE A 448 -17.76 -11.53 3.74
CA ILE A 448 -18.45 -11.28 5.00
C ILE A 448 -19.59 -10.27 4.81
N GLY A 449 -20.78 -10.58 5.35
CA GLY A 449 -21.99 -9.79 5.14
C GLY A 449 -22.57 -9.93 3.73
N GLY A 450 -23.86 -10.24 3.68
CA GLY A 450 -24.72 -10.36 2.50
C GLY A 450 -26.16 -10.41 2.97
#